data_AF-A0A6J1WGK1-F1
#
_entry.id   AF-A0A6J1WGK1-F1
#
_cell.length_a   1.000
_cell.length_b   1.000
_cell.length_c   1.000
_cell.angle_alpha   90.00
_cell.angle_beta   90.00
_cell.angle_gamma   90.00
#
_symmetry.space_group_name_H-M   'P 1'
#
loop_
_entity.id
_entity.type
_entity.pdbx_description
1 polymer ?
#
loop_
_entity_poly.entity_id
_entity_poly.type
_entity_poly.pdbx_seq_one_letter_code
_entity_poly.pdbx_strand_id
1 'polypeptide(L)'
;MSTNETQNSRISMSSHNRKVRYRALLEDLSTLEDDSSSNVERMERTANAVKEAQNLLAEGDVEERVKHPGEAYLDSRVLRATSDLAVRCSEAVSGNVNTYDRHELARHIVSVIILPLIVDLANV
;
A
#
# COMPACT_ATOMS: atom_id res chain seq x y z
N MET A 1 -8.45 3.57 -49.70
CA MET A 1 -8.34 2.61 -48.57
C MET A 1 -7.18 3.05 -47.70
N SER A 2 -7.41 3.83 -46.62
CA SER A 2 -6.34 4.38 -45.75
C SER A 2 -6.78 4.58 -44.29
N THR A 3 -7.77 3.84 -43.80
CA THR A 3 -8.34 4.05 -42.45
C THR A 3 -7.58 3.35 -41.31
N ASN A 4 -6.66 2.43 -41.61
CA ASN A 4 -6.04 1.57 -40.59
C ASN A 4 -4.82 2.19 -39.90
N GLU A 5 -4.06 3.07 -40.55
CA GLU A 5 -2.81 3.61 -39.97
C GLU A 5 -3.06 4.61 -38.84
N THR A 6 -4.08 5.45 -38.97
CA THR A 6 -4.44 6.47 -37.97
C THR A 6 -4.98 5.85 -36.68
N GLN A 7 -5.66 4.70 -36.79
CA GLN A 7 -6.21 3.99 -35.62
C GLN A 7 -5.10 3.29 -34.84
N ASN A 8 -4.12 2.73 -35.54
CA ASN A 8 -2.98 2.05 -34.91
C ASN A 8 -2.03 3.02 -34.20
N SER A 9 -1.84 4.24 -34.72
CA SER A 9 -1.02 5.26 -34.04
C SER A 9 -1.67 5.75 -32.74
N ARG A 10 -2.99 5.93 -32.72
CA ARG A 10 -3.76 6.34 -31.52
C ARG A 10 -3.71 5.28 -30.43
N ILE A 11 -3.87 4.00 -30.79
CA ILE A 11 -3.76 2.87 -29.85
C ILE A 11 -2.34 2.78 -29.27
N SER A 12 -1.31 2.91 -30.11
CA SER A 12 0.08 2.91 -29.68
C SER A 12 0.41 4.07 -28.72
N MET A 13 -0.13 5.27 -28.97
CA MET A 13 0.02 6.42 -28.06
C MET A 13 -0.68 6.19 -26.71
N SER A 14 -1.85 5.54 -26.72
CA SER A 14 -2.58 5.17 -25.50
C SER A 14 -1.80 4.16 -24.66
N SER A 15 -1.32 3.08 -25.29
CA SER A 15 -0.43 2.08 -24.67
C SER A 15 0.82 2.71 -24.07
N HIS A 16 1.48 3.60 -24.81
CA HIS A 16 2.68 4.29 -24.33
C HIS A 16 2.39 5.11 -23.08
N ASN A 17 1.29 5.88 -23.08
CA ASN A 17 0.88 6.70 -21.95
C ASN A 17 0.61 5.83 -20.71
N ARG A 18 -0.12 4.72 -20.85
CA ARG A 18 -0.36 3.78 -19.74
C ARG A 18 0.95 3.21 -19.17
N LYS A 19 1.89 2.81 -20.03
CA LYS A 19 3.22 2.33 -19.60
C LYS A 19 4.01 3.38 -18.83
N VAL A 20 3.92 4.66 -19.22
CA VAL A 20 4.56 5.75 -18.48
C VAL A 20 3.93 5.89 -17.10
N ARG A 21 2.59 5.86 -17.00
CA ARG A 21 1.88 5.92 -15.71
C ARG A 21 2.20 4.74 -14.80
N TYR A 22 2.25 3.51 -15.30
CA TYR A 22 2.70 2.36 -14.50
C TYR A 22 4.15 2.50 -13.99
N ARG A 23 5.05 3.10 -14.78
CA ARG A 23 6.42 3.35 -14.32
C ARG A 23 6.48 4.41 -13.24
N ALA A 24 5.69 5.48 -13.37
CA ALA A 24 5.56 6.49 -12.32
C ALA A 24 5.05 5.86 -11.01
N LEU A 25 4.03 4.99 -11.08
CA LEU A 25 3.56 4.25 -9.90
C LEU A 25 4.67 3.41 -9.27
N LEU A 26 5.50 2.73 -10.06
CA LEU A 26 6.61 1.93 -9.53
C LEU A 26 7.70 2.81 -8.90
N GLU A 27 7.97 3.97 -9.47
CA GLU A 27 8.92 4.95 -8.93
C GLU A 27 8.41 5.49 -7.59
N ASP A 28 7.16 5.96 -7.55
CA ASP A 28 6.52 6.45 -6.33
C ASP A 28 6.55 5.38 -5.22
N LEU A 29 6.17 4.13 -5.55
CA LEU A 29 6.20 3.02 -4.59
C LEU A 29 7.61 2.70 -4.08
N SER A 30 8.64 2.86 -4.91
CA SER A 30 10.03 2.64 -4.49
C SER A 30 10.51 3.70 -3.49
N THR A 31 10.05 4.94 -3.64
CA THR A 31 10.41 6.04 -2.72
C THR A 31 9.72 5.93 -1.35
N LEU A 32 8.63 5.18 -1.24
CA LEU A 32 7.92 4.99 0.04
C LEU A 32 8.74 4.26 1.10
N GLU A 33 9.72 3.46 0.68
CA GLU A 33 10.63 2.76 1.59
C GLU A 33 11.60 3.75 2.27
N ASP A 34 12.05 4.77 1.54
CA ASP A 34 13.03 5.77 2.00
C ASP A 34 12.38 6.99 2.67
N ASP A 35 11.10 7.26 2.40
CA ASP A 35 10.37 8.40 2.93
C ASP A 35 10.10 8.23 4.43
N SER A 36 10.38 9.25 5.27
CA SER A 36 10.10 9.22 6.72
C SER A 36 8.61 9.37 7.08
N SER A 37 7.71 9.02 6.15
CA SER A 37 6.26 9.17 6.27
C SER A 37 5.65 8.18 7.28
N SER A 38 4.51 8.56 7.85
CA SER A 38 3.80 7.70 8.80
C SER A 38 3.27 6.42 8.13
N ASN A 39 3.13 5.33 8.89
CA ASN A 39 2.59 4.08 8.35
C ASN A 39 1.19 4.22 7.75
N VAL A 40 0.37 5.14 8.29
CA VAL A 40 -0.97 5.44 7.76
C VAL A 40 -0.88 6.09 6.38
N GLU A 41 0.00 7.06 6.21
CA GLU A 41 0.23 7.75 4.94
C GLU A 41 0.79 6.80 3.88
N ARG A 42 1.71 5.91 4.27
CA ARG A 42 2.23 4.86 3.38
C ARG A 42 1.13 3.90 2.93
N MET A 43 0.23 3.50 3.82
CA MET A 43 -0.91 2.65 3.46
C MET A 43 -1.86 3.35 2.50
N GLU A 44 -2.16 4.64 2.73
CA GLU A 44 -3.03 5.42 1.84
C GLU A 44 -2.43 5.57 0.44
N ARG A 45 -1.15 5.93 0.35
CA ARG A 45 -0.42 6.01 -0.93
C ARG A 45 -0.38 4.66 -1.64
N THR A 46 -0.18 3.56 -0.91
CA THR A 46 -0.22 2.20 -1.46
C THR A 46 -1.61 1.85 -2.01
N ALA A 47 -2.68 2.19 -1.28
CA ALA A 47 -4.05 1.97 -1.74
C ALA A 47 -4.38 2.78 -3.00
N ASN A 48 -3.91 4.03 -3.06
CA ASN A 48 -4.06 4.88 -4.24
C ASN A 48 -3.33 4.32 -5.45
N ALA A 49 -2.12 3.76 -5.28
CA ALA A 49 -1.38 3.12 -6.36
C ALA A 49 -2.11 1.88 -6.91
N VAL A 50 -2.71 1.05 -6.05
CA VAL A 50 -3.54 -0.09 -6.47
C VAL A 50 -4.76 0.39 -7.26
N LYS A 51 -5.44 1.42 -6.77
CA LYS A 51 -6.62 1.98 -7.45
C LYS A 51 -6.25 2.52 -8.84
N GLU A 52 -5.13 3.21 -8.96
CA GLU A 52 -4.68 3.74 -10.24
C GLU A 52 -4.24 2.63 -11.20
N ALA A 53 -3.57 1.58 -10.72
CA ALA A 53 -3.28 0.40 -11.54
C ALA A 53 -4.56 -0.26 -12.09
N GLN A 54 -5.60 -0.38 -11.26
CA GLN A 54 -6.91 -0.89 -11.70
C GLN A 54 -7.58 0.02 -12.75
N ASN A 55 -7.49 1.33 -12.59
CA ASN A 55 -8.01 2.29 -13.56
C ASN A 55 -7.28 2.13 -14.91
N LEU A 56 -5.95 2.08 -14.89
CA LEU A 56 -5.11 1.89 -16.08
C LEU A 56 -5.41 0.56 -16.78
N LEU A 57 -5.70 -0.48 -16.01
CA LEU A 57 -6.08 -1.79 -16.53
C LEU A 57 -7.45 -1.77 -17.24
N ALA A 58 -8.36 -0.92 -16.77
CA ALA A 58 -9.70 -0.74 -17.32
C ALA A 58 -9.75 0.19 -18.54
N GLU A 59 -8.72 1.02 -18.77
CA GLU A 59 -8.63 1.91 -19.94
C GLU A 59 -8.47 1.17 -21.28
N GLY A 60 -8.06 -0.10 -21.26
CA GLY A 60 -7.83 -0.91 -22.47
C GLY A 60 -8.72 -2.14 -22.53
N ASP A 61 -9.27 -2.42 -23.72
CA ASP A 61 -10.02 -3.65 -23.95
C ASP A 61 -9.10 -4.88 -23.96
N VAL A 62 -9.65 -6.06 -23.71
CA VAL A 62 -8.91 -7.33 -23.63
C VAL A 62 -8.08 -7.56 -24.89
N GLU A 63 -8.64 -7.25 -26.06
CA GLU A 63 -7.98 -7.43 -27.36
C GLU A 63 -6.82 -6.46 -27.59
N GLU A 64 -6.87 -5.25 -27.01
CA GLU A 64 -5.76 -4.29 -27.03
C GLU A 64 -4.65 -4.74 -26.09
N ARG A 65 -5.01 -5.24 -24.90
CA ARG A 65 -4.06 -5.65 -23.87
C ARG A 65 -3.22 -6.85 -24.29
N VAL A 66 -3.78 -7.79 -25.05
CA VAL A 66 -3.03 -8.92 -25.62
C VAL A 66 -1.90 -8.45 -26.56
N LYS A 67 -2.09 -7.32 -27.25
CA LYS A 67 -1.09 -6.73 -28.16
C LYS A 67 0.05 -6.02 -27.42
N HIS A 68 -0.11 -5.78 -26.12
CA HIS A 68 0.83 -5.03 -25.31
C HIS A 68 1.20 -5.76 -24.01
N PRO A 69 1.88 -6.94 -24.09
CA PRO A 69 2.21 -7.76 -22.92
C PRO A 69 3.09 -7.03 -21.89
N GLY A 70 3.85 -6.01 -22.32
CA GLY A 70 4.63 -5.18 -21.41
C GLY A 70 3.79 -4.40 -20.39
N GLU A 71 2.51 -4.11 -20.68
CA GLU A 71 1.59 -3.47 -19.72
C GLU A 71 1.19 -4.45 -18.61
N ALA A 72 0.86 -5.70 -18.96
CA ALA A 72 0.55 -6.73 -17.98
C ALA A 72 1.74 -7.03 -17.06
N TYR A 73 2.95 -7.00 -17.61
CA TYR A 73 4.17 -7.11 -16.79
C TYR A 73 4.31 -5.94 -15.81
N LEU A 74 4.06 -4.70 -16.25
CA LEU A 74 4.15 -3.53 -15.37
C LEU A 74 3.06 -3.51 -14.30
N ASP A 75 1.82 -3.85 -14.67
CA ASP A 75 0.69 -4.00 -13.76
C ASP A 75 1.00 -5.02 -12.65
N SER A 76 1.43 -6.23 -13.03
CA SER A 76 1.81 -7.26 -12.04
C SER A 76 2.97 -6.82 -11.13
N ARG A 77 3.91 -6.02 -11.63
CA ARG A 77 4.97 -5.43 -10.80
C ARG A 77 4.45 -4.41 -9.81
N VAL A 78 3.50 -3.55 -10.20
CA VAL A 78 2.87 -2.59 -9.30
C VAL A 78 2.12 -3.35 -8.21
N LEU A 79 1.30 -4.33 -8.58
CA LEU A 79 0.56 -5.16 -7.62
C LEU A 79 1.50 -5.89 -6.65
N ARG A 80 2.61 -6.45 -7.15
CA ARG A 80 3.62 -7.06 -6.28
C ARG A 80 4.24 -6.05 -5.30
N ALA A 81 4.68 -4.89 -5.78
CA ALA A 81 5.27 -3.86 -4.93
C ALA A 81 4.27 -3.38 -3.84
N THR A 82 3.01 -3.16 -4.21
CA THR A 82 1.96 -2.79 -3.26
C THR A 82 1.66 -3.89 -2.23
N SER A 83 1.69 -5.16 -2.65
CA SER A 83 1.55 -6.30 -1.74
C SER A 83 2.70 -6.39 -0.76
N ASP A 84 3.94 -6.25 -1.23
CA ASP A 84 5.13 -6.28 -0.38
C ASP A 84 5.07 -5.17 0.69
N LEU A 85 4.64 -3.96 0.30
CA LEU A 85 4.43 -2.85 1.24
C LEU A 85 3.31 -3.12 2.24
N ALA A 86 2.18 -3.71 1.80
CA ALA A 86 1.07 -4.04 2.68
C ALA A 86 1.44 -5.12 3.72
N VAL A 87 2.23 -6.13 3.33
CA VAL A 87 2.77 -7.14 4.23
C VAL A 87 3.64 -6.49 5.29
N ARG A 88 4.60 -5.64 4.89
CA ARG A 88 5.48 -4.95 5.84
C ARG A 88 4.71 -4.01 6.79
N CYS A 89 3.71 -3.29 6.29
CA CYS A 89 2.86 -2.45 7.15
C CYS A 89 2.11 -3.32 8.18
N SER A 90 1.63 -4.50 7.79
CA SER A 90 0.96 -5.44 8.67
C SER A 90 1.92 -6.01 9.74
N GLU A 91 3.15 -6.36 9.33
CA GLU A 91 4.20 -6.82 10.24
C GLU A 91 4.61 -5.73 11.25
N ALA A 92 4.74 -4.48 10.81
CA ALA A 92 5.05 -3.35 11.68
C ALA A 92 3.98 -3.15 12.76
N VAL A 93 2.70 -3.27 12.40
CA VAL A 93 1.59 -3.22 13.38
C VAL A 93 1.62 -4.43 14.30
N SER A 94 1.83 -5.64 13.77
CA SER A 94 1.87 -6.89 14.55
C SER A 94 3.02 -6.93 15.56
N GLY A 95 4.21 -6.46 15.16
CA GLY A 95 5.37 -6.33 16.04
C GLY A 95 5.11 -5.36 17.20
N ASN A 96 4.39 -4.27 16.94
CA ASN A 96 4.02 -3.27 17.95
C ASN A 96 2.97 -3.78 18.97
N VAL A 97 2.21 -4.84 18.64
CA VAL A 97 1.25 -5.47 19.57
C VAL A 97 1.96 -6.44 20.52
N ASN A 98 3.08 -7.02 20.10
CA ASN A 98 3.88 -7.94 20.93
C ASN A 98 4.86 -7.24 21.90
N THR A 99 4.98 -5.90 21.85
CA THR A 99 5.76 -5.11 22.81
C THR A 99 4.98 -4.73 24.08
N TYR A 100 3.77 -5.26 24.24
CA TYR A 100 2.98 -5.06 25.46
C TYR A 100 3.60 -5.85 26.62
N ASP A 101 4.49 -5.23 27.41
CA ASP A 101 5.03 -5.86 28.62
C ASP A 101 3.92 -5.97 29.68
N ARG A 102 3.32 -7.16 29.74
CA ARG A 102 2.27 -7.49 30.70
C ARG A 102 2.73 -7.28 32.14
N HIS A 103 4.03 -7.36 32.43
CA HIS A 103 4.58 -7.12 33.75
C HIS A 103 4.68 -5.64 34.09
N GLU A 104 4.91 -4.77 33.11
CA GLU A 104 4.86 -3.32 33.31
C GLU A 104 3.43 -2.83 33.49
N LEU A 105 2.48 -3.32 32.67
CA LEU A 105 1.05 -3.03 32.90
C LEU A 105 0.60 -3.52 34.27
N ALA A 106 0.92 -4.77 34.65
CA ALA A 106 0.54 -5.30 35.95
C ALA A 106 1.12 -4.48 37.10
N ARG A 107 2.39 -4.05 37.01
CA ARG A 107 2.99 -3.12 37.97
C ARG A 107 2.24 -1.79 38.03
N HIS A 108 1.85 -1.24 36.89
CA HIS A 108 1.15 0.04 36.84
C HIS A 108 -0.26 -0.06 37.44
N ILE A 109 -1.03 -1.11 37.12
CA ILE A 109 -2.35 -1.38 37.71
C ILE A 109 -2.25 -1.57 39.23
N VAL A 110 -1.27 -2.36 39.68
CA VAL A 110 -1.05 -2.58 41.12
C VAL A 110 -0.70 -1.27 41.82
N SER A 111 0.18 -0.45 41.24
CA SER A 111 0.65 0.80 41.83
C SER A 111 -0.39 1.93 41.83
N VAL A 112 -1.20 2.03 40.78
CA VAL A 112 -2.09 3.19 40.56
C VAL A 112 -3.51 2.94 41.04
N ILE A 113 -3.97 1.69 41.02
CA ILE A 113 -5.37 1.36 41.30
C ILE A 113 -5.48 0.53 42.58
N ILE A 114 -4.74 -0.57 42.67
CA ILE A 114 -4.93 -1.54 43.76
C ILE A 114 -4.34 -1.03 45.09
N LEU A 115 -3.12 -0.49 45.09
CA LEU A 115 -2.47 0.03 46.29
C LEU A 115 -3.26 1.16 46.97
N PRO A 116 -3.74 2.18 46.25
CA PRO A 116 -4.58 3.22 46.84
C PRO A 116 -5.89 2.68 47.43
N LEU A 117 -6.56 1.76 46.73
CA LEU A 117 -7.79 1.13 47.24
C LEU A 117 -7.56 0.34 48.53
N ILE A 118 -6.45 -0.39 48.64
CA ILE A 118 -6.11 -1.13 49.87
C ILE A 118 -5.81 -0.17 51.02
N VAL A 119 -5.10 0.93 50.75
CA VAL A 119 -4.82 1.96 51.77
C VAL A 119 -6.12 2.65 52.23
N ASP A 120 -7.03 2.94 51.31
CA ASP A 120 -8.34 3.52 51.63
C ASP A 120 -9.23 2.54 52.42
N LEU A 121 -9.18 1.24 52.11
CA LEU A 121 -9.89 0.18 52.87
C LEU A 121 -9.30 -0.09 54.26
N ALA A 122 -8.00 0.14 54.45
CA ALA A 122 -7.31 -0.09 55.73
C ALA A 122 -7.41 1.11 56.70
N ASN A 123 -7.83 2.28 56.21
CA ASN A 123 -8.03 3.51 56.99
C ASN A 123 -9.51 3.74 57.40
N VAL A 124 -10.38 2.74 57.23
CA VAL A 124 -11.77 2.69 57.74
C VAL A 124 -11.84 1.71 58.91
#